data_AF-A0A814FKF9-F1
#
_entry.id   AF-A0A814FKF9-F1
#
_cell.length_a   1.000
_cell.length_b   1.000
_cell.length_c   1.000
_cell.angle_alpha   90.00
_cell.angle_beta   90.00
_cell.angle_gamma   90.00
#
_symmetry.space_group_name_H-M   'P 1'
#
loop_
_entity.id
_entity.type
_entity.pdbx_description
1 polymer ?
#
loop_
_entity_poly.entity_id
_entity_poly.type
_entity_poly.pdbx_seq_one_letter_code
_entity_poly.pdbx_strand_id
1 'polypeptide(L)'
;MSENFTFRPKSSANQAKLVNQLERQFHTITQLLYTTNVPGALLDRQVLPYIADDVIFKDPWQEGGDKKLYRIGMKGFHNMFHFTFDTFQLNVKLNDDGTTGRCIVDGIMNLQQFSWIYTYPLRSIFVYEFRLLNTDNIDDPKFEIFRHEEMWSFADMIDGIPGIGWMYKNLFRRSFGYFFVALSALSCVVHDRFIQTAKKRE
;
A
#
# COMPACT_ATOMS: atom_id res chain seq x y z
N MET A 1 18.25 -22.18 -37.48
CA MET A 1 19.30 -21.67 -36.57
C MET A 1 18.63 -20.67 -35.65
N SER A 2 18.25 -21.12 -34.46
CA SER A 2 17.65 -20.26 -33.43
C SER A 2 18.78 -19.54 -32.69
N GLU A 3 18.84 -18.22 -32.83
CA GLU A 3 19.72 -17.41 -32.01
C GLU A 3 19.27 -17.51 -30.55
N ASN A 4 20.04 -18.26 -29.78
CA ASN A 4 19.96 -18.27 -28.33
C ASN A 4 20.31 -16.87 -27.81
N PHE A 5 19.29 -16.05 -27.55
CA PHE A 5 19.40 -14.86 -26.71
C PHE A 5 19.60 -15.31 -25.25
N THR A 6 20.77 -15.87 -24.97
CA THR A 6 21.26 -16.00 -23.60
C THR A 6 21.56 -14.60 -23.09
N PHE A 7 20.66 -14.08 -22.26
CA PHE A 7 20.92 -12.94 -21.38
C PHE A 7 22.15 -13.26 -20.53
N ARG A 8 23.32 -12.73 -20.92
CA ARG A 8 24.51 -12.71 -20.06
C ARG A 8 24.30 -11.63 -19.00
N PRO A 9 24.48 -11.92 -17.71
CA PRO A 9 24.34 -10.92 -16.66
C PRO A 9 25.45 -9.89 -16.84
N LYS A 10 25.11 -8.73 -17.41
CA LYS A 10 25.95 -7.52 -17.40
C LYS A 10 26.04 -7.05 -15.94
N SER A 11 26.99 -7.65 -15.21
CA SER A 11 27.51 -7.38 -13.86
C SER A 11 26.49 -7.14 -12.73
N SER A 12 26.63 -7.89 -11.63
CA SER A 12 25.90 -7.64 -10.37
C SER A 12 26.00 -6.19 -9.89
N ALA A 13 27.10 -5.50 -10.23
CA ALA A 13 27.29 -4.09 -9.91
C ALA A 13 26.36 -3.14 -10.69
N ASN A 14 26.09 -3.41 -11.97
CA ASN A 14 25.14 -2.63 -12.77
C ASN A 14 23.71 -2.83 -12.26
N GLN A 15 23.36 -4.07 -11.91
CA GLN A 15 22.06 -4.37 -11.32
C GLN A 15 21.89 -3.69 -9.96
N ALA A 16 22.90 -3.75 -9.08
CA ALA A 16 22.87 -3.03 -7.81
C ALA A 16 22.74 -1.52 -8.00
N LYS A 17 23.45 -0.95 -8.99
CA LYS A 17 23.34 0.48 -9.33
C LYS A 17 21.92 0.85 -9.80
N LEU A 18 21.34 0.05 -10.69
CA LEU A 18 19.96 0.24 -11.17
C LEU A 18 18.96 0.20 -10.01
N VAL A 19 19.05 -0.82 -9.15
CA VAL A 19 18.20 -0.96 -7.96
C VAL A 19 18.32 0.28 -7.08
N ASN A 20 19.54 0.74 -6.78
CA ASN A 20 19.75 1.94 -5.97
C ASN A 20 19.11 3.20 -6.57
N GLN A 21 19.11 3.37 -7.89
CA GLN A 21 18.43 4.52 -8.53
C GLN A 21 16.91 4.40 -8.46
N LEU A 22 16.37 3.20 -8.70
CA LEU A 22 14.94 2.94 -8.52
C LEU A 22 14.52 3.20 -7.08
N GLU A 23 15.29 2.75 -6.09
CA GLU A 23 15.01 2.98 -4.67
C GLU A 23 14.93 4.48 -4.34
N ARG A 24 15.84 5.29 -4.88
CA ARG A 24 15.80 6.75 -4.73
C ARG A 24 14.57 7.38 -5.37
N GLN A 25 14.19 6.94 -6.57
CA GLN A 25 13.01 7.44 -7.27
C GLN A 25 11.73 7.03 -6.53
N PHE A 26 11.60 5.77 -6.09
CA PHE A 26 10.46 5.32 -5.28
C PHE A 26 10.39 6.04 -3.94
N HIS A 27 11.51 6.24 -3.25
CA HIS A 27 11.54 7.04 -2.02
C HIS A 27 10.96 8.44 -2.28
N THR A 28 11.39 9.09 -3.36
CA THR A 28 10.90 10.42 -3.74
C THR A 28 9.40 10.39 -4.06
N ILE A 29 8.93 9.42 -4.84
CA ILE A 29 7.52 9.26 -5.18
C ILE A 29 6.68 9.05 -3.92
N THR A 30 7.08 8.15 -3.02
CA THR A 30 6.37 7.89 -1.77
C THR A 30 6.35 9.12 -0.87
N GLN A 31 7.47 9.85 -0.76
CA GLN A 31 7.51 11.09 0.02
C GLN A 31 6.56 12.16 -0.54
N LEU A 32 6.49 12.31 -1.87
CA LEU A 32 5.54 13.22 -2.51
C LEU A 32 4.09 12.77 -2.30
N LEU A 33 3.81 11.46 -2.43
CA LEU A 33 2.47 10.89 -2.24
C LEU A 33 1.99 10.98 -0.80
N TYR A 34 2.88 10.84 0.19
CA TYR A 34 2.50 10.72 1.60
C TYR A 34 3.07 11.84 2.48
N THR A 35 3.26 13.03 1.91
CA THR A 35 3.51 14.26 2.67
C THR A 35 2.67 15.41 2.14
N THR A 36 1.72 15.89 2.95
CA THR A 36 0.70 16.86 2.51
C THR A 36 1.19 18.30 2.40
N ASN A 37 2.38 18.60 2.92
CA ASN A 37 3.02 19.91 2.73
C ASN A 37 3.52 20.12 1.29
N VAL A 38 3.38 19.11 0.42
CA VAL A 38 3.73 19.17 -1.00
C VAL A 38 2.58 19.80 -1.80
N PRO A 39 2.83 20.86 -2.60
CA PRO A 39 1.79 21.42 -3.47
C PRO A 39 1.23 20.38 -4.44
N GLY A 40 -0.09 20.28 -4.54
CA GLY A 40 -0.75 19.30 -5.43
C GLY A 40 -0.35 19.39 -6.92
N ALA A 41 0.15 20.55 -7.38
CA ALA A 41 0.71 20.72 -8.72
C ALA A 41 2.02 19.93 -8.92
N LEU A 42 2.79 19.69 -7.87
CA LEU A 42 3.99 18.86 -7.92
C LEU A 42 3.62 17.38 -8.08
N LEU A 43 2.49 16.93 -7.55
CA LEU A 43 2.02 15.56 -7.73
C LEU A 43 1.75 15.26 -9.22
N ASP A 44 1.05 16.17 -9.90
CA ASP A 44 0.81 16.05 -11.34
C ASP A 44 2.11 16.08 -12.16
N ARG A 45 3.12 16.86 -11.73
CA ARG A 45 4.36 17.04 -12.48
C ARG A 45 5.42 15.98 -12.20
N GLN A 46 5.47 15.44 -10.99
CA GLN A 46 6.57 14.60 -10.52
C GLN A 46 6.15 13.17 -10.18
N VAL A 47 4.87 12.91 -9.88
CA VAL A 47 4.38 11.54 -9.60
C VAL A 47 3.65 10.97 -10.80
N LEU A 48 2.70 11.72 -11.35
CA LEU A 48 1.84 11.26 -12.44
C LEU A 48 2.58 10.74 -13.69
N PRO A 49 3.78 11.25 -14.07
CA PRO A 49 4.57 10.67 -15.16
C PRO A 49 5.00 9.22 -14.92
N TYR A 50 5.10 8.78 -13.67
CA TYR A 50 5.45 7.40 -13.29
C TYR A 50 4.22 6.50 -13.12
N ILE A 51 3.01 7.01 -13.31
CA ILE A 51 1.78 6.21 -13.17
C ILE A 51 1.33 5.75 -14.55
N ALA A 52 1.15 4.45 -14.73
CA ALA A 52 0.69 3.88 -15.99
C ALA A 52 -0.78 4.26 -16.24
N ASP A 53 -1.20 4.35 -17.50
CA ASP A 53 -2.59 4.68 -17.85
C ASP A 53 -3.57 3.59 -17.38
N ASP A 54 -3.11 2.34 -17.37
CA ASP A 54 -3.80 1.12 -16.92
C ASP A 54 -3.59 0.80 -15.43
N VAL A 55 -3.13 1.75 -14.61
CA VAL A 55 -2.83 1.50 -13.20
C VAL A 55 -4.02 0.91 -12.44
N ILE A 56 -3.74 -0.06 -11.58
CA ILE A 56 -4.66 -0.58 -10.56
C ILE A 56 -4.22 -0.06 -9.20
N PHE A 57 -5.13 0.62 -8.51
CA PHE A 57 -4.93 1.10 -7.16
C PHE A 57 -5.81 0.34 -6.18
N LYS A 58 -5.24 -0.06 -5.06
CA LYS A 58 -5.95 -0.75 -3.98
C LYS A 58 -5.52 -0.20 -2.65
N ASP A 59 -6.48 0.16 -1.81
CA ASP A 59 -6.26 0.53 -0.42
C ASP A 59 -7.27 -0.25 0.47
N PRO A 60 -7.24 -0.09 1.80
CA PRO A 60 -8.19 -0.75 2.68
C PRO A 60 -9.67 -0.37 2.48
N TRP A 61 -9.99 0.69 1.73
CA TRP A 61 -11.34 1.20 1.47
C TRP A 61 -11.88 0.84 0.10
N GLN A 62 -11.00 0.77 -0.91
CA GLN A 62 -11.40 0.68 -2.30
C GLN A 62 -10.35 -0.03 -3.15
N GLU A 63 -10.83 -0.58 -4.26
CA GLU A 63 -10.02 -1.01 -5.38
C GLU A 63 -10.57 -0.32 -6.63
N GLY A 64 -9.69 0.27 -7.44
CA GLY A 64 -10.05 1.00 -8.64
C GLY A 64 -8.95 0.93 -9.68
N GLY A 65 -9.35 1.02 -10.95
CA GLY A 65 -8.42 1.08 -12.08
C GLY A 65 -8.48 2.42 -12.78
N ASP A 66 -7.46 2.71 -13.58
CA ASP A 66 -7.25 3.93 -14.37
C ASP A 66 -6.56 5.09 -13.65
N LYS A 67 -5.68 5.75 -14.41
CA LYS A 67 -4.83 6.88 -13.97
C LYS A 67 -5.62 8.13 -13.59
N LYS A 68 -6.77 8.38 -14.21
CA LYS A 68 -7.65 9.50 -13.86
C LYS A 68 -8.20 9.31 -12.46
N LEU A 69 -8.72 8.13 -12.12
CA LEU A 69 -9.19 7.83 -10.77
C LEU A 69 -8.04 7.86 -9.76
N TYR A 70 -6.87 7.29 -10.10
CA TYR A 70 -5.65 7.40 -9.26
C TYR A 70 -5.32 8.86 -8.92
N ARG A 71 -5.27 9.73 -9.94
CA ARG A 71 -4.98 11.15 -9.77
C ARG A 71 -5.99 11.86 -8.87
N ILE A 72 -7.29 11.55 -9.03
CA ILE A 72 -8.35 12.11 -8.20
C ILE A 72 -8.18 11.64 -6.75
N GLY A 73 -7.96 10.35 -6.53
CA GLY A 73 -7.76 9.76 -5.20
C GLY A 73 -6.58 10.39 -4.46
N MET A 74 -5.41 10.45 -5.11
CA MET A 74 -4.21 11.08 -4.57
C MET A 74 -4.45 12.54 -4.16
N LYS A 75 -5.06 13.36 -5.03
CA LYS A 75 -5.37 14.76 -4.71
C LYS A 75 -6.42 14.89 -3.61
N GLY A 76 -7.44 14.03 -3.65
CA GLY A 76 -8.48 13.98 -2.63
C GLY A 76 -7.87 13.69 -1.27
N PHE A 77 -6.98 12.70 -1.18
CA PHE A 77 -6.32 12.32 0.06
C PHE A 77 -5.48 13.47 0.65
N HIS A 78 -4.69 14.16 -0.19
CA HIS A 78 -3.93 15.36 0.21
C HIS A 78 -4.80 16.53 0.67
N ASN A 79 -5.99 16.68 0.11
CA ASN A 79 -6.91 17.78 0.48
C ASN A 79 -7.74 17.46 1.73
N MET A 80 -8.03 16.18 1.99
CA MET A 80 -8.88 15.75 3.10
C MET A 80 -8.09 15.54 4.40
N PHE A 81 -6.83 15.17 4.28
CA PHE A 81 -6.01 14.75 5.41
C PHE A 81 -4.71 15.54 5.42
N HIS A 82 -4.14 15.74 6.61
CA HIS A 82 -2.78 16.24 6.77
C HIS A 82 -1.92 15.12 7.31
N PHE A 83 -0.81 14.81 6.64
CA PHE A 83 0.08 13.74 7.04
C PHE A 83 1.51 13.96 6.57
N THR A 84 2.45 13.36 7.31
CA THR A 84 3.84 13.17 6.89
C THR A 84 4.18 11.69 6.92
N PHE A 85 5.14 11.25 6.11
CA PHE A 85 5.52 9.84 6.05
C PHE A 85 6.99 9.63 6.36
N ASP A 86 7.26 8.84 7.40
CA ASP A 86 8.60 8.43 7.77
C ASP A 86 8.87 7.02 7.22
N THR A 87 9.80 6.92 6.26
CA THR A 87 10.20 5.63 5.69
C THR A 87 11.22 4.94 6.60
N PHE A 88 10.93 3.72 7.04
CA PHE A 88 11.88 2.90 7.79
C PHE A 88 12.63 1.94 6.89
N GLN A 89 11.92 1.35 5.92
CA GLN A 89 12.50 0.41 4.98
C GLN A 89 11.91 0.67 3.60
N LEU A 90 12.77 0.57 2.59
CA LEU A 90 12.39 0.54 1.20
C LEU A 90 13.22 -0.55 0.53
N ASN A 91 12.58 -1.38 -0.30
CA ASN A 91 13.29 -2.38 -1.07
C ASN A 91 12.71 -2.49 -2.46
N VAL A 92 13.60 -2.46 -3.46
CA VAL A 92 13.24 -2.75 -4.86
C VAL A 92 13.80 -4.12 -5.25
N LYS A 93 12.96 -4.93 -5.87
CA LYS A 93 13.34 -6.21 -6.47
C LYS A 93 12.86 -6.27 -7.92
N LEU A 94 13.78 -6.57 -8.82
CA LEU A 94 13.46 -6.89 -10.22
C LEU A 94 13.01 -8.36 -10.32
N ASN A 95 12.06 -8.62 -11.20
CA ASN A 95 11.64 -9.97 -11.54
C ASN A 95 12.65 -10.62 -12.50
N ASP A 96 12.53 -11.94 -12.68
CA ASP A 96 13.46 -12.72 -13.51
C ASP A 96 13.38 -12.34 -15.01
N ASP A 97 12.31 -11.67 -15.43
CA ASP A 97 12.15 -11.13 -16.79
C ASP A 97 13.07 -9.92 -17.09
N GLY A 98 13.63 -9.29 -16.05
CA GLY A 98 14.47 -8.10 -16.15
C GLY A 98 13.77 -6.83 -16.63
N THR A 99 12.44 -6.85 -16.80
CA THR A 99 11.65 -5.72 -17.32
C THR A 99 10.56 -5.29 -16.36
N THR A 100 10.21 -6.13 -15.38
CA THR A 100 9.26 -5.79 -14.33
C THR A 100 9.90 -5.89 -12.96
N GLY A 101 9.28 -5.27 -11.97
CA GLY A 101 9.75 -5.33 -10.60
C GLY A 101 8.69 -4.91 -9.60
N ARG A 102 9.06 -5.05 -8.34
CA ARG A 102 8.24 -4.68 -7.18
C ARG A 102 9.05 -3.84 -6.22
N CYS A 103 8.47 -2.74 -5.77
CA CYS A 103 8.97 -1.93 -4.69
C CYS A 103 8.05 -2.12 -3.48
N ILE A 104 8.63 -2.32 -2.30
CA ILE A 104 7.91 -2.34 -1.03
C ILE A 104 8.49 -1.24 -0.17
N VAL A 105 7.61 -0.39 0.35
CA VAL A 105 7.95 0.69 1.26
C VAL A 105 7.20 0.46 2.56
N ASP A 106 7.92 0.55 3.67
CA ASP A 106 7.41 0.36 5.00
C ASP A 106 7.77 1.57 5.86
N GLY A 107 6.77 2.11 6.56
CA GLY A 107 6.91 3.38 7.24
C GLY A 107 5.77 3.70 8.18
N ILE A 108 5.81 4.90 8.75
CA ILE A 108 4.70 5.45 9.53
C ILE A 108 4.17 6.68 8.82
N MET A 109 2.87 6.67 8.54
CA MET A 109 2.10 7.83 8.13
C MET A 109 1.59 8.53 9.40
N ASN A 110 2.17 9.68 9.70
CA ASN A 110 1.80 10.50 10.85
C ASN A 110 0.62 11.40 10.47
N LEU A 111 -0.59 11.05 10.94
CA LEU A 111 -1.81 11.82 10.72
C LEU A 111 -1.87 13.02 11.66
N GLN A 112 -1.97 14.23 11.11
CA GLN A 112 -1.76 15.53 11.77
C GLN A 112 -3.00 16.46 11.72
N GLN A 113 -4.20 15.92 11.55
CA GLN A 113 -5.46 16.68 11.38
C GLN A 113 -5.74 17.62 12.56
N PHE A 114 -5.32 17.21 13.77
CA PHE A 114 -5.33 18.02 14.98
C PHE A 114 -3.92 18.09 15.57
N SER A 115 -2.93 18.48 14.75
CA SER A 115 -1.50 18.53 15.12
C SER A 115 -1.22 19.27 16.43
N TRP A 116 -2.09 20.20 16.84
CA TRP A 116 -2.03 20.92 18.11
C TRP A 116 -2.41 20.09 19.35
N ILE A 117 -3.10 18.96 19.19
CA ILE A 117 -3.49 18.03 20.26
C ILE A 117 -2.68 16.75 20.19
N TYR A 118 -2.66 16.11 19.02
CA TYR A 118 -2.13 14.77 18.87
C TYR A 118 -1.82 14.45 17.41
N THR A 119 -0.69 13.79 17.18
CA THR A 119 -0.31 13.22 15.89
C THR A 119 -0.48 11.71 16.00
N TYR A 120 -1.27 11.12 15.11
CA TYR A 120 -1.56 9.69 15.14
C TYR A 120 -0.61 8.94 14.21
N PRO A 121 0.31 8.11 14.73
CA PRO A 121 1.20 7.30 13.90
C PRO A 121 0.43 6.09 13.36
N LEU A 122 0.23 6.05 12.05
CA LEU A 122 -0.37 4.91 11.34
C LEU A 122 0.74 4.12 10.66
N ARG A 123 0.95 2.87 11.08
CA ARG A 123 1.86 1.96 10.38
C ARG A 123 1.30 1.67 8.99
N SER A 124 2.11 1.87 7.96
CA SER A 124 1.70 1.70 6.57
C SER A 124 2.75 0.97 5.76
N ILE A 125 2.29 0.06 4.93
CA ILE A 125 3.09 -0.61 3.91
C ILE A 125 2.51 -0.24 2.55
N PHE A 126 3.36 0.25 1.66
CA PHE A 126 3.02 0.57 0.28
C PHE A 126 3.75 -0.38 -0.64
N VAL A 127 3.02 -0.92 -1.62
CA VAL A 127 3.53 -1.86 -2.60
C VAL A 127 3.32 -1.28 -3.98
N TYR A 128 4.39 -1.16 -4.74
CA TYR A 128 4.34 -0.73 -6.13
C TYR A 128 4.81 -1.87 -7.03
N GLU A 129 4.02 -2.25 -8.02
CA GLU A 129 4.49 -3.06 -9.13
C GLU A 129 4.71 -2.14 -10.33
N PHE A 130 5.87 -2.32 -10.97
CA PHE A 130 6.32 -1.43 -12.03
C PHE A 130 6.92 -2.19 -13.21
N ARG A 131 6.90 -1.55 -14.36
CA ARG A 131 7.56 -2.01 -15.58
C ARG A 131 8.56 -0.95 -16.05
N LEU A 132 9.75 -1.40 -16.42
CA LEU A 132 10.81 -0.56 -16.97
C LEU A 132 10.45 -0.19 -18.41
N LEU A 133 10.57 1.08 -18.75
CA LEU A 133 10.38 1.61 -20.10
C LEU A 133 11.69 1.62 -20.89
N ASN A 134 12.82 1.61 -20.19
CA ASN A 134 14.14 1.42 -20.76
C ASN A 134 15.02 0.59 -19.81
N THR A 135 15.92 -0.21 -20.39
CA THR A 135 16.94 -0.95 -19.62
C THR A 135 18.36 -0.48 -19.95
N ASP A 136 18.51 0.39 -20.94
CA ASP A 136 19.80 0.86 -21.44
C ASP A 136 20.41 1.99 -20.59
N ASN A 137 19.58 2.78 -19.90
CA ASN A 137 20.04 3.89 -19.06
C ASN A 137 19.90 3.54 -17.57
N ILE A 138 21.00 3.10 -16.97
CA ILE A 138 21.07 2.73 -15.55
C ILE A 138 21.06 3.97 -14.63
N ASP A 139 21.54 5.12 -15.12
CA ASP A 139 21.68 6.33 -14.30
C ASP A 139 20.36 7.09 -14.14
N ASP A 140 19.46 6.96 -15.12
CA ASP A 140 18.11 7.52 -15.09
C ASP A 140 17.11 6.48 -15.65
N PRO A 141 16.73 5.49 -14.82
CA PRO A 141 15.79 4.47 -15.25
C PRO A 141 14.41 5.09 -15.42
N LYS A 142 13.79 4.79 -16.56
CA LYS A 142 12.41 5.16 -16.85
C LYS A 142 11.53 3.97 -16.56
N PHE A 143 10.45 4.19 -15.83
CA PHE A 143 9.52 3.15 -15.45
C PHE A 143 8.12 3.72 -15.28
N GLU A 144 7.15 2.83 -15.23
CA GLU A 144 5.78 3.18 -14.86
C GLU A 144 5.22 2.14 -13.87
N ILE A 145 4.40 2.64 -12.95
CA ILE A 145 3.71 1.91 -11.91
C ILE A 145 2.34 1.53 -12.46
N PHE A 146 2.12 0.23 -12.64
CA PHE A 146 0.85 -0.31 -13.12
C PHE A 146 0.01 -0.93 -11.99
N ARG A 147 0.60 -1.13 -10.80
CA ARG A 147 -0.15 -1.52 -9.60
C ARG A 147 0.39 -0.80 -8.38
N HIS A 148 -0.51 -0.28 -7.55
CA HIS A 148 -0.18 0.36 -6.29
C HIS A 148 -1.15 -0.13 -5.21
N GLU A 149 -0.63 -0.79 -4.19
CA GLU A 149 -1.41 -1.32 -3.07
C GLU A 149 -0.95 -0.71 -1.75
N GLU A 150 -1.91 -0.26 -0.96
CA GLU A 150 -1.69 0.28 0.38
C GLU A 150 -2.23 -0.69 1.43
N MET A 151 -1.43 -0.91 2.47
CA MET A 151 -1.80 -1.70 3.63
C MET A 151 -1.60 -0.85 4.88
N TRP A 152 -2.72 -0.41 5.45
CA TRP A 152 -2.77 0.30 6.72
C TRP A 152 -4.08 -0.06 7.42
N SER A 153 -4.14 0.16 8.73
CA SER A 153 -5.30 -0.24 9.53
C SER A 153 -6.30 0.89 9.66
N PHE A 154 -7.45 0.74 9.00
CA PHE A 154 -8.55 1.69 9.11
C PHE A 154 -9.16 1.75 10.51
N ALA A 155 -9.25 0.60 11.19
CA ALA A 155 -9.72 0.54 12.57
C ALA A 155 -8.84 1.39 13.48
N ASP A 156 -7.52 1.29 13.31
CA ASP A 156 -6.53 2.05 14.06
C ASP A 156 -6.64 3.56 13.74
N MET A 157 -6.91 3.93 12.49
CA MET A 157 -7.18 5.32 12.13
C MET A 157 -8.45 5.88 12.83
N ILE A 158 -9.57 5.15 12.83
CA ILE A 158 -10.80 5.57 13.55
C ILE A 158 -10.54 5.70 15.05
N ASP A 159 -9.81 4.75 15.60
CA ASP A 159 -9.44 4.68 17.02
C ASP A 159 -8.66 5.92 17.49
N GLY A 160 -7.90 6.52 16.57
CA GLY A 160 -7.09 7.71 16.79
C GLY A 160 -7.86 9.03 16.79
N ILE A 161 -9.10 9.08 16.32
CA ILE A 161 -9.87 10.33 16.22
C ILE A 161 -10.48 10.68 17.60
N PRO A 162 -10.21 11.86 18.18
CA PRO A 162 -10.83 12.26 19.44
C PRO A 162 -12.36 12.21 19.37
N GLY A 163 -13.01 11.64 20.40
CA GLY A 163 -14.47 11.44 20.44
C GLY A 163 -14.95 10.19 19.67
N ILE A 164 -14.69 10.11 18.35
CA ILE A 164 -15.09 8.96 17.53
C ILE A 164 -14.38 7.69 17.99
N GLY A 165 -13.06 7.76 18.23
CA GLY A 165 -12.27 6.65 18.75
C GLY A 165 -12.72 6.20 20.14
N TRP A 166 -13.15 7.14 21.01
CA TRP A 166 -13.73 6.78 22.31
C TRP A 166 -15.04 6.00 22.16
N MET A 167 -15.94 6.43 21.26
CA MET A 167 -17.17 5.68 20.98
C MET A 167 -16.86 4.33 20.35
N TYR A 168 -15.92 4.27 19.41
CA TYR A 168 -15.50 3.04 18.76
C TYR A 168 -14.92 2.03 19.76
N LYS A 169 -14.01 2.44 20.66
CA LYS A 169 -13.48 1.57 21.74
C LYS A 169 -14.55 1.11 22.71
N ASN A 170 -15.32 2.03 23.24
CA ASN A 170 -16.15 1.77 24.42
C ASN A 170 -17.52 1.18 24.08
N LEU A 171 -18.10 1.56 22.93
CA LEU A 171 -19.41 1.08 22.50
C LEU A 171 -19.26 -0.02 21.46
N PHE A 172 -18.58 0.24 20.35
CA PHE A 172 -18.58 -0.69 19.21
C PHE A 172 -17.71 -1.93 19.47
N ARG A 173 -16.43 -1.75 19.79
CA ARG A 173 -15.46 -2.86 19.91
C ARG A 173 -15.78 -3.81 21.07
N ARG A 174 -16.26 -3.28 22.20
CA ARG A 174 -16.74 -4.09 23.33
C ARG A 174 -18.00 -4.89 22.97
N SER A 175 -19.01 -4.23 22.39
CA SER A 175 -20.27 -4.91 22.03
C SER A 175 -20.06 -5.95 20.93
N PHE A 176 -19.24 -5.63 19.94
CA PHE A 176 -18.88 -6.57 18.88
C PHE A 176 -18.13 -7.78 19.41
N GLY A 177 -17.19 -7.61 20.36
CA GLY A 177 -16.47 -8.72 20.99
C GLY A 177 -17.43 -9.71 21.68
N TYR A 178 -18.37 -9.20 22.48
CA TYR A 178 -19.38 -10.07 23.13
C TYR A 178 -20.30 -10.75 22.11
N PHE A 179 -20.75 -10.03 21.09
CA PHE A 179 -21.59 -10.60 20.03
C PHE A 179 -20.86 -11.69 19.24
N PHE A 180 -19.60 -11.45 18.88
CA PHE A 180 -18.77 -12.40 18.15
C PHE A 180 -18.50 -13.67 18.97
N VAL A 181 -18.22 -13.54 20.27
CA VAL A 181 -18.07 -14.70 21.17
C VAL A 181 -19.38 -15.47 21.30
N ALA A 182 -20.51 -14.78 21.43
CA ALA A 182 -21.82 -15.43 21.49
C ALA A 182 -22.16 -16.20 20.20
N LEU A 183 -21.90 -15.61 19.03
CA LEU A 183 -22.08 -16.29 17.74
C LEU A 183 -21.13 -17.47 17.57
N SER A 184 -19.88 -17.33 17.99
CA SER A 184 -18.88 -18.41 17.92
C SER A 184 -19.28 -19.57 18.83
N ALA A 185 -19.72 -19.29 20.05
CA ALA A 185 -20.23 -20.31 20.97
C ALA A 185 -21.49 -21.00 20.41
N LEU A 186 -22.41 -20.23 19.83
CA LEU A 186 -23.60 -20.79 19.16
C LEU A 186 -23.21 -21.70 17.99
N SER A 187 -22.23 -21.29 17.18
CA SER A 187 -21.70 -22.09 16.07
C SER A 187 -21.12 -23.42 16.56
N CYS A 188 -20.32 -23.42 17.63
CA CYS A 188 -19.81 -24.65 18.24
C CYS A 188 -20.94 -25.57 18.71
N VAL A 189 -21.94 -25.03 19.40
CA VAL A 189 -23.09 -25.82 19.88
C VAL A 189 -23.90 -26.42 18.73
N VAL A 190 -24.11 -25.65 17.66
CA VAL A 190 -24.81 -26.13 16.46
C VAL A 190 -23.99 -27.22 15.75
N HIS A 191 -22.68 -27.03 15.62
CA HIS A 191 -21.77 -27.99 15.00
C HIS A 191 -21.73 -29.31 15.79
N ASP A 192 -21.60 -29.25 17.11
CA ASP A 192 -21.59 -30.45 17.97
C ASP A 192 -22.91 -31.21 17.89
N ARG A 193 -24.05 -30.52 17.89
CA ARG A 193 -25.37 -31.14 17.70
C ARG A 193 -25.51 -31.79 16.32
N PHE A 194 -24.97 -31.16 15.29
CA PHE A 194 -24.98 -31.72 13.94
C PHE A 194 -24.16 -33.02 13.88
N ILE A 195 -22.94 -33.03 14.43
CA ILE A 195 -22.10 -34.24 14.52
C ILE A 195 -22.78 -35.36 15.32
N GLN A 196 -23.39 -35.03 16.47
CA GLN A 196 -24.11 -36.03 17.28
C GLN A 196 -25.32 -36.62 16.55
N THR A 197 -26.02 -35.82 15.75
CA THR A 197 -27.17 -36.29 14.96
C THR A 197 -26.73 -37.16 13.79
N ALA A 198 -25.59 -36.84 13.16
CA ALA A 198 -24.99 -37.68 12.12
C ALA A 198 -24.55 -39.04 12.65
N LYS A 199 -23.89 -39.10 13.82
CA LYS A 199 -23.46 -40.36 14.47
C LYS A 199 -24.62 -41.27 14.94
N LYS A 200 -25.83 -40.74 15.11
CA LYS A 200 -27.02 -41.54 15.47
C LYS A 200 -27.73 -42.15 14.26
N ARG A 201 -27.31 -41.80 13.03
CA ARG A 201 -27.89 -42.29 11.78
C ARG A 201 -27.04 -43.36 11.09
N GLU A 202 -25.85 -43.64 11.61
CA GLU A 202 -25.02 -44.82 11.30
C GLU A 202 -25.34 -45.95 12.28
#